data_AF-A0A7V9UBB5-F1
#
_entry.id   AF-A0A7V9UBB5-F1
#
_cell.length_a   1.000
_cell.length_b   1.000
_cell.length_c   1.000
_cell.angle_alpha   90.00
_cell.angle_beta   90.00
_cell.angle_gamma   90.00
#
_symmetry.space_group_name_H-M   'P 1'
#
loop_
_entity.id
_entity.type
_entity.pdbx_description
1 polymer ?
#
loop_
_entity_poly.entity_id
_entity_poly.type
_entity_poly.pdbx_seq_one_letter_code
_entity_poly.pdbx_strand_id
1 'polypeptide(L)'
;MVERARIILACLEGKEIQQVAQELGTSIPTVSKWRMRFSQHGLKGLRDRPRPGKPAKYDAAFRDRVLALLEQPPPPGMSHWDGPAVAQKLDSSVHAVWRVLRREGIYLQRLRTWCVSTDSEFAPKAAEV
;
A
#
# COMPACT_ATOMS: atom_id res chain seq x y z
N MET A 1 2.89 24.67 7.89
CA MET A 1 3.78 25.63 7.19
C MET A 1 3.91 26.97 7.92
N VAL A 2 2.82 27.55 8.42
CA VAL A 2 2.82 28.88 9.08
C VAL A 2 3.81 28.98 10.25
N GLU A 3 3.83 28.01 11.17
CA GLU A 3 4.76 28.00 12.32
C GLU A 3 6.24 28.05 11.87
N ARG A 4 6.60 27.23 10.88
CA ARG A 4 7.97 27.14 10.34
C ARG A 4 8.40 28.46 9.68
N ALA A 5 7.48 29.13 8.99
CA ALA A 5 7.74 30.43 8.40
C ALA A 5 7.94 31.51 9.47
N ARG A 6 7.12 31.53 10.53
CA ARG A 6 7.27 32.46 11.67
C ARG A 6 8.61 32.28 12.37
N ILE A 7 9.04 31.03 12.58
CA ILE A 7 10.37 30.71 13.12
C ILE A 7 11.48 31.38 12.28
N ILE A 8 11.44 31.22 10.96
CA ILE A 8 12.49 31.76 10.08
C ILE A 8 12.44 33.29 10.04
N LEU A 9 11.25 33.90 9.96
CA LEU A 9 11.11 35.36 9.97
C LEU A 9 11.68 35.96 11.26
N ALA A 10 11.33 35.41 12.42
CA ALA A 10 11.84 35.87 13.71
C ALA A 10 13.37 35.72 13.81
N CYS A 11 13.94 34.63 13.26
CA CYS A 11 15.41 34.49 13.17
C CYS A 11 16.06 35.50 12.21
N LEU A 12 15.38 35.90 11.13
CA LEU A 12 15.88 36.91 10.18
C LEU A 12 15.80 38.34 10.75
N GLU A 13 14.88 38.58 11.69
CA GLU A 13 14.79 39.80 12.49
C GLU A 13 15.91 39.91 13.54
N GLY A 14 16.81 38.92 13.63
CA GLY A 14 17.95 38.92 14.56
C GLY A 14 17.63 38.37 15.95
N LYS A 15 16.44 37.81 16.18
CA LYS A 15 16.08 37.23 17.47
C LYS A 15 16.87 35.96 17.76
N GLU A 16 17.22 35.78 19.03
CA GLU A 16 17.89 34.58 19.49
C GLU A 16 16.95 33.37 19.49
N ILE A 17 17.49 32.16 19.29
CA ILE A 17 16.72 30.92 19.22
C ILE A 17 15.84 30.71 20.47
N GLN A 18 16.34 31.10 21.65
CA GLN A 18 15.61 30.98 22.92
C GLN A 18 14.38 31.90 22.94
N GLN A 19 14.53 33.15 22.50
CA GLN A 19 13.44 34.12 22.41
C GLN A 19 12.37 33.66 21.42
N VAL A 20 12.78 33.17 20.25
CA VAL A 20 11.86 32.63 19.22
C VAL A 20 11.09 31.43 19.76
N ALA A 21 11.74 30.53 20.50
CA ALA A 21 11.08 29.36 21.09
C ALA A 21 10.01 29.78 22.11
N GLN A 22 10.33 30.75 22.97
CA GLN A 22 9.40 31.28 23.97
C GLN A 22 8.21 32.02 23.32
N GLU A 23 8.46 32.93 22.40
CA GLU A 23 7.42 33.72 21.72
C GLU A 23 6.45 32.86 20.91
N LEU A 24 6.94 31.80 20.26
CA LEU A 24 6.14 30.93 19.41
C LEU A 24 5.59 29.68 20.14
N GLY A 25 5.88 29.53 21.43
CA GLY A 25 5.44 28.37 22.22
C GLY A 25 5.97 27.03 21.70
N THR A 26 7.19 27.03 21.16
CA THR A 26 7.83 25.84 20.57
C THR A 26 9.13 25.51 21.30
N SER A 27 9.77 24.40 20.97
CA SER A 27 11.02 23.99 21.62
C SER A 27 12.26 24.51 20.89
N ILE A 28 13.33 24.83 21.64
CA ILE A 28 14.63 25.24 21.09
C ILE A 28 15.14 24.26 20.00
N PRO A 29 15.07 22.92 20.18
CA PRO A 29 15.45 21.97 19.12
C PRO A 29 14.62 22.11 17.84
N THR A 30 13.33 22.47 17.96
CA THR A 30 12.45 22.69 16.81
C THR A 30 12.88 23.92 16.02
N VAL A 31 13.17 25.03 16.70
CA VAL A 31 13.69 26.25 16.08
C VAL A 31 15.02 25.98 15.38
N SER A 32 15.97 25.33 16.08
CA SER A 32 17.29 24.98 15.53
C SER A 32 17.16 24.09 14.28
N LYS A 33 16.30 23.06 14.33
CA LYS A 33 16.02 22.16 13.20
C LYS A 33 15.52 22.93 11.98
N TRP A 34 14.56 23.84 12.14
CA TRP A 34 14.01 24.58 11.00
C TRP A 34 14.99 25.62 10.46
N ARG A 35 15.72 26.32 11.33
CA ARG A 35 16.80 27.23 10.92
C ARG A 35 17.87 26.50 10.11
N MET A 36 18.34 25.34 10.57
CA MET A 36 19.33 24.53 9.86
C MET A 36 18.80 24.06 8.50
N ARG A 37 17.57 23.55 8.45
CA ARG A 37 16.95 23.11 7.19
C ARG A 37 16.74 24.25 6.19
N PHE A 38 16.39 25.44 6.67
CA PHE A 38 16.26 26.63 5.84
C PHE A 38 17.62 27.10 5.31
N SER A 39 18.66 27.12 6.16
CA SER A 39 20.02 27.45 5.74
C SER A 39 20.54 26.52 4.63
N GLN A 40 20.25 25.22 4.72
CA GLN A 40 20.72 24.21 3.76
C GLN A 40 19.90 24.15 2.45
N HIS A 41 18.59 24.40 2.51
CA HIS A 41 17.68 24.09 1.39
C HIS A 41 16.70 25.22 1.06
N GLY A 42 16.83 26.39 1.69
CA GLY A 42 15.91 27.52 1.58
C GLY A 42 14.46 27.13 1.88
N LEU A 43 13.52 27.68 1.10
CA LEU A 43 12.09 27.40 1.22
C LEU A 43 11.73 25.92 1.03
N LYS A 44 12.49 25.17 0.20
CA LYS A 44 12.28 23.71 0.03
C LYS A 44 12.52 22.98 1.35
N GLY A 45 13.45 23.47 2.17
CA GLY A 45 13.76 22.94 3.50
C GLY A 45 12.60 22.98 4.48
N LEU A 46 11.62 23.88 4.29
CA LEU A 46 10.47 24.03 5.19
C LEU A 46 9.33 23.05 4.89
N ARG A 47 9.35 22.39 3.72
CA ARG A 47 8.34 21.39 3.36
C ARG A 47 8.50 20.11 4.17
N ASP A 48 7.39 19.39 4.34
CA ASP A 48 7.47 18.05 4.90
C ASP A 48 8.30 17.15 4.00
N ARG A 49 9.19 16.37 4.62
CA ARG A 49 9.91 15.33 3.88
C ARG A 49 8.92 14.21 3.60
N PRO A 50 9.09 13.48 2.48
CA PRO A 50 8.33 12.26 2.24
C PRO A 50 8.44 11.38 3.47
N ARG A 51 7.32 11.07 4.11
CA ARG A 51 7.31 10.13 5.23
C ARG A 51 7.35 8.75 4.59
N PRO A 52 8.42 7.95 4.78
CA PRO A 52 8.38 6.57 4.35
C PRO A 52 7.19 5.94 5.06
N GLY A 53 6.21 5.48 4.28
CA GLY A 53 5.05 4.76 4.80
C GLY A 53 5.50 3.45 5.46
N LYS A 54 4.54 2.69 6.00
CA LYS A 54 4.85 1.35 6.50
C LYS A 54 5.45 0.52 5.36
N PRO A 55 6.64 -0.11 5.55
CA PRO A 55 7.22 -0.98 4.54
C PRO A 55 6.23 -2.06 4.11
N ALA A 56 6.18 -2.35 2.82
CA ALA A 56 5.31 -3.40 2.31
C ALA A 56 5.77 -4.77 2.86
N LYS A 57 4.89 -5.48 3.58
CA LYS A 57 5.17 -6.84 4.07
C LYS A 57 5.23 -7.87 2.93
N TYR A 58 4.46 -7.63 1.88
CA TYR A 58 4.34 -8.49 0.71
C TYR A 58 4.82 -7.69 -0.50
N ASP A 59 6.06 -7.95 -0.89
CA ASP A 59 6.80 -7.24 -1.93
C ASP A 59 6.76 -8.02 -3.26
N ALA A 60 7.57 -7.59 -4.23
CA ALA A 60 7.71 -8.26 -5.52
C ALA A 60 8.21 -9.71 -5.36
N ALA A 61 9.12 -9.96 -4.42
CA ALA A 61 9.60 -11.32 -4.15
C ALA A 61 8.49 -12.23 -3.63
N PHE A 62 7.56 -11.72 -2.81
CA PHE A 62 6.37 -12.47 -2.43
C PHE A 62 5.48 -12.81 -3.63
N ARG A 63 5.22 -11.84 -4.52
CA ARG A 63 4.46 -12.09 -5.76
C ARG A 63 5.10 -13.22 -6.56
N ASP A 64 6.42 -13.16 -6.77
CA ASP A 64 7.14 -14.15 -7.59
C ASP A 64 7.06 -15.55 -6.97
N ARG A 65 7.11 -15.66 -5.63
CA ARG A 65 6.87 -16.93 -4.92
C ARG A 65 5.45 -17.47 -5.11
N VAL A 66 4.44 -16.59 -5.12
CA VAL A 66 3.04 -17.01 -5.40
C VAL A 66 2.95 -17.57 -6.83
N LEU A 67 3.46 -16.86 -7.82
CA LEU A 67 3.39 -17.27 -9.23
C LEU A 67 4.14 -18.59 -9.47
N ALA A 68 5.38 -18.71 -8.98
CA ALA A 68 6.18 -19.92 -9.09
C ALA A 68 5.53 -21.13 -8.42
N LEU A 69 4.75 -20.92 -7.35
CA LEU A 69 4.02 -22.00 -6.71
C LEU A 69 2.81 -22.46 -7.53
N LEU A 70 2.12 -21.55 -8.21
CA LEU A 70 0.96 -21.90 -9.06
C LEU A 70 1.35 -22.71 -10.30
N GLU A 71 2.60 -22.61 -10.75
CA GLU A 71 3.16 -23.43 -11.83
C GLU A 71 3.46 -24.87 -11.41
N GLN A 72 3.54 -25.14 -10.10
CA GLN A 72 3.75 -26.49 -9.56
C GLN A 72 2.44 -27.25 -9.45
N PRO A 73 2.47 -28.60 -9.47
CA PRO A 73 1.27 -29.38 -9.25
C PRO A 73 0.66 -29.12 -7.87
N PRO A 74 -0.68 -29.07 -7.75
CA PRO A 74 -1.34 -28.91 -6.46
C PRO A 74 -1.06 -30.11 -5.55
N PRO A 75 -1.20 -29.95 -4.21
CA PRO A 75 -0.97 -31.03 -3.27
C PRO A 75 -1.90 -32.24 -3.51
N PRO A 76 -1.49 -33.45 -3.10
CA PRO A 76 -2.28 -34.66 -3.30
C PRO A 76 -3.70 -34.52 -2.76
N GLY A 77 -4.69 -34.91 -3.56
CA GLY A 77 -6.11 -34.80 -3.21
C GLY A 77 -6.80 -33.51 -3.71
N MET A 78 -6.06 -32.59 -4.33
CA MET A 78 -6.62 -31.42 -5.00
C MET A 78 -6.37 -31.47 -6.51
N SER A 79 -7.39 -31.10 -7.31
CA SER A 79 -7.25 -30.98 -8.77
C SER A 79 -6.62 -29.65 -9.21
N HIS A 80 -6.76 -28.60 -8.39
CA HIS A 80 -6.25 -27.26 -8.66
C HIS A 80 -5.82 -26.57 -7.36
N TRP A 81 -4.97 -25.55 -7.46
CA TRP A 81 -4.65 -24.68 -6.33
C TRP A 81 -5.87 -23.87 -5.88
N ASP A 82 -6.00 -23.67 -4.58
CA ASP A 82 -6.92 -22.71 -3.97
C ASP A 82 -6.13 -21.63 -3.20
N GLY A 83 -6.77 -20.49 -2.91
CA GLY A 83 -6.12 -19.40 -2.20
C GLY A 83 -5.63 -19.78 -0.80
N PRO A 84 -6.42 -20.52 0.01
CA PRO A 84 -5.98 -21.01 1.31
C PRO A 84 -4.77 -21.96 1.27
N ALA A 85 -4.70 -22.95 0.37
CA ALA A 85 -3.54 -23.85 0.31
C ALA A 85 -2.29 -23.13 -0.16
N VAL A 86 -2.39 -22.20 -1.12
CA VAL A 86 -1.26 -21.35 -1.52
C VAL A 86 -0.75 -20.54 -0.33
N ALA A 87 -1.66 -19.97 0.46
CA ALA A 87 -1.30 -19.19 1.64
C ALA A 87 -0.62 -20.05 2.72
N GLN A 88 -1.14 -21.25 2.97
CA GLN A 88 -0.57 -22.21 3.92
C GLN A 88 0.83 -22.66 3.49
N LYS A 89 1.03 -22.94 2.21
CA LYS A 89 2.33 -23.38 1.68
C LYS A 89 3.41 -22.31 1.78
N LEU A 90 3.02 -21.03 1.67
CA LEU A 90 3.91 -19.88 1.73
C LEU A 90 3.97 -19.19 3.11
N ASP A 91 3.36 -19.79 4.14
CA ASP A 91 3.20 -19.21 5.48
C ASP A 91 2.79 -17.72 5.43
N SER A 92 1.71 -17.45 4.70
CA SER A 92 1.30 -16.09 4.37
C SER A 92 -0.18 -15.87 4.58
N SER A 93 -0.60 -14.60 4.56
CA SER A 93 -2.02 -14.27 4.69
C SER A 93 -2.77 -14.65 3.42
N VAL A 94 -3.89 -15.36 3.59
CA VAL A 94 -4.83 -15.68 2.51
C VAL A 94 -5.24 -14.41 1.74
N HIS A 95 -5.46 -13.29 2.42
CA HIS A 95 -5.79 -12.02 1.78
C HIS A 95 -4.63 -11.41 0.97
N ALA A 96 -3.38 -11.69 1.36
CA ALA A 96 -2.21 -11.25 0.59
C ALA A 96 -2.11 -12.03 -0.72
N VAL A 97 -2.34 -13.35 -0.68
CA VAL A 97 -2.42 -14.20 -1.87
C VAL A 97 -3.54 -13.71 -2.80
N TRP A 98 -4.77 -13.52 -2.28
CA TRP A 98 -5.87 -13.01 -3.10
C TRP A 98 -5.60 -11.63 -3.71
N ARG A 99 -4.86 -10.77 -3.00
CA ARG A 99 -4.47 -9.46 -3.52
C ARG A 99 -3.47 -9.57 -4.68
N VAL A 100 -2.52 -10.51 -4.59
CA VAL A 100 -1.60 -10.83 -5.69
C VAL A 100 -2.40 -11.37 -6.87
N LEU A 101 -3.22 -12.40 -6.67
CA LEU A 101 -4.02 -13.01 -7.74
C LEU A 101 -4.89 -11.99 -8.47
N ARG A 102 -5.58 -11.10 -7.74
CA ARG A 102 -6.38 -10.02 -8.35
C ARG A 102 -5.53 -9.01 -9.13
N ARG A 103 -4.32 -8.69 -8.65
CA ARG A 103 -3.42 -7.78 -9.36
C ARG A 103 -2.90 -8.39 -10.66
N GLU A 104 -2.60 -9.69 -10.64
CA GLU A 104 -2.14 -10.44 -11.82
C GLU A 104 -3.28 -10.90 -12.73
N GLY A 105 -4.55 -10.66 -12.37
CA GLY A 105 -5.72 -11.09 -13.14
C GLY A 105 -5.93 -12.62 -13.15
N ILE A 106 -5.39 -13.33 -12.16
CA ILE A 106 -5.45 -14.80 -12.10
C ILE A 106 -6.68 -15.24 -11.32
N TYR A 107 -7.47 -16.12 -11.95
CA TYR A 107 -8.62 -16.78 -11.35
C TYR A 107 -8.32 -18.28 -11.18
N LEU A 108 -8.16 -18.74 -9.94
CA LEU A 108 -7.83 -20.14 -9.65
C LEU A 108 -8.96 -21.12 -9.98
N GLN A 109 -10.21 -20.63 -9.97
CA GLN A 109 -11.38 -21.41 -10.32
C GLN A 109 -12.23 -20.61 -11.31
N ARG A 110 -12.70 -21.26 -12.37
CA ARG A 110 -13.75 -20.71 -13.22
C ARG A 110 -15.08 -20.82 -12.48
N LEU A 111 -15.75 -19.70 -12.25
CA LEU A 111 -17.17 -19.72 -11.91
C LEU A 111 -17.94 -20.24 -13.13
N ARG A 112 -18.33 -21.52 -13.09
CA ARG A 112 -19.38 -22.03 -13.97
C ARG A 112 -20.72 -21.71 -13.29
N THR A 113 -21.30 -20.57 -13.62
CA THR A 113 -22.70 -20.31 -13.28
C THR A 113 -23.56 -21.11 -14.26
N TRP A 114 -24.23 -22.15 -13.78
CA TRP A 114 -25.27 -22.80 -14.57
C TRP A 114 -26.55 -21.97 -14.45
N CYS A 115 -27.08 -21.49 -15.57
CA CYS A 115 -28.41 -20.89 -15.60
C CYS A 115 -29.45 -22.01 -15.41
N VAL A 116 -30.01 -22.12 -14.21
CA VAL A 116 -31.24 -22.89 -14.00
C VAL A 116 -32.40 -21.94 -14.34
N SER A 117 -32.91 -22.04 -15.56
CA SER A 117 -34.15 -21.37 -15.93
C SER A 117 -35.32 -22.29 -15.61
N THR A 118 -36.33 -21.78 -14.91
CA THR A 118 -37.62 -22.46 -14.70
C THR A 118 -38.56 -22.28 -15.91
N ASP A 119 -38.11 -21.58 -16.96
CA ASP A 119 -38.85 -21.45 -18.22
C ASP A 119 -38.88 -22.80 -18.95
N SER A 120 -40.07 -23.36 -19.16
CA SER A 120 -40.28 -24.58 -19.95
C SER A 120 -39.81 -24.44 -21.40
N GLU A 121 -39.69 -23.21 -21.90
CA GLU A 121 -39.21 -22.90 -23.25
C GLU A 121 -37.72 -22.58 -23.32
N PHE A 122 -36.95 -22.73 -22.24
CA PHE A 122 -35.52 -22.41 -22.24
C PHE A 122 -34.71 -23.28 -23.22
N ALA A 123 -35.00 -24.59 -23.26
CA ALA A 123 -34.33 -25.53 -24.15
C ALA A 123 -34.55 -25.24 -25.65
N PRO A 124 -35.79 -25.01 -26.15
CA PRO A 124 -36.00 -24.68 -27.56
C PRO A 124 -35.37 -23.34 -27.95
N LYS A 125 -35.47 -22.29 -27.13
CA LYS A 125 -34.87 -20.96 -27.42
C LYS A 125 -33.33 -21.00 -27.49
N ALA A 126 -32.70 -21.84 -26.68
CA ALA A 126 -31.23 -21.96 -26.65
C ALA A 126 -30.66 -22.73 -27.87
N ALA A 127 -31.47 -23.51 -28.57
CA ALA A 127 -31.06 -24.31 -29.73
C ALA A 127 -31.17 -23.56 -31.07
N GLU A 128 -31.81 -22.38 -31.10
CA GLU A 128 -31.99 -21.55 -32.30
C GLU A 128 -30.89 -20.50 -32.52
N VAL A 129 -29.86 -20.47 -31.67
CA VAL A 129 -28.67 -19.60 -31.78
C VAL A 129 -27.51 -20.36 -32.42
#